data_AF-A0A7S4I710-F1
#
_entry.id   AF-A0A7S4I710-F1
#
_cell.length_a   1.000
_cell.length_b   1.000
_cell.length_c   1.000
_cell.angle_alpha   90.00
_cell.angle_beta   90.00
_cell.angle_gamma   90.00
#
_symmetry.space_group_name_H-M   'P 1'
#
loop_
_entity.id
_entity.type
_entity.pdbx_description
1 polymer ?
#
loop_
_entity_poly.entity_id
_entity_poly.type
_entity_poly.pdbx_seq_one_letter_code
_entity_poly.pdbx_strand_id
1 'polypeptide(L)'
;SQPSMLAQLRNGANNRLATVFMYLNNVTAGGETGFPRAAGSRAPPSKAVLDCTAGKAVRPRENKVVIFYSMMPSGELDYASQHIGCDVMEGTKWAANFWLWSQDSPMNRGGADAIRYQEALEAELLTNPSC
;
A
#
# COMPACT_ATOMS: atom_id res chain seq x y z
N SER A 1 19.23 -12.66 -19.93
CA SER A 1 18.04 -12.41 -19.09
C SER A 1 17.18 -13.67 -19.07
N GLN A 2 16.58 -14.03 -17.92
CA GLN A 2 15.71 -15.21 -17.84
C GLN A 2 14.30 -14.87 -18.39
N PRO A 3 13.77 -15.60 -19.40
CA PRO A 3 12.48 -15.31 -20.01
C PRO A 3 11.29 -15.33 -19.04
N SER A 4 11.37 -16.20 -18.02
CA SER A 4 10.36 -16.34 -16.96
C SER A 4 10.23 -15.09 -16.10
N MET A 5 11.35 -14.45 -15.74
CA MET A 5 11.35 -13.21 -14.97
C MET A 5 10.78 -12.04 -15.79
N LEU A 6 11.09 -11.97 -17.08
CA LEU A 6 10.50 -10.96 -17.97
C LEU A 6 8.99 -11.15 -18.17
N ALA A 7 8.50 -12.40 -18.13
CA ALA A 7 7.06 -12.68 -18.17
C ALA A 7 6.34 -12.21 -16.89
N GLN A 8 6.98 -12.27 -15.73
CA GLN A 8 6.43 -11.75 -14.46
C GLN A 8 6.38 -10.21 -14.40
N LEU A 9 7.21 -9.54 -15.20
CA LEU A 9 7.25 -8.08 -15.32
C LEU A 9 6.32 -7.54 -16.42
N ARG A 10 5.95 -8.35 -17.41
CA ARG A 10 5.02 -7.94 -18.47
C ARG A 10 3.68 -7.51 -17.87
N ASN A 11 3.24 -6.30 -18.22
CA ASN A 11 1.98 -5.69 -17.80
C ASN A 11 1.79 -5.58 -16.27
N GLY A 12 2.87 -5.54 -15.49
CA GLY A 12 2.78 -5.44 -14.03
C GLY A 12 2.18 -6.68 -13.36
N ALA A 13 2.27 -7.85 -14.00
CA ALA A 13 1.66 -9.10 -13.57
C ALA A 13 1.89 -9.42 -12.07
N ASN A 14 3.10 -9.21 -11.54
CA ASN A 14 3.39 -9.37 -10.11
C ASN A 14 3.91 -8.07 -9.49
N ASN A 15 3.00 -7.17 -9.11
CA ASN A 15 3.35 -5.90 -8.47
C ASN A 15 2.33 -5.53 -7.38
N ARG A 16 2.65 -4.50 -6.58
CA ARG A 16 1.77 -3.97 -5.53
C ARG A 16 0.61 -3.22 -6.19
N LEU A 17 -0.55 -3.87 -6.25
CA LEU A 17 -1.78 -3.29 -6.75
C LEU A 17 -2.17 -2.05 -5.93
N ALA A 18 -2.18 -2.18 -4.61
CA ALA A 18 -2.57 -1.10 -3.70
C ALA A 18 -1.84 -1.17 -2.37
N THR A 19 -1.77 -0.02 -1.70
CA THR A 19 -1.25 0.10 -0.34
C THR A 19 -2.38 0.52 0.57
N VAL A 20 -2.54 -0.20 1.67
CA VAL A 20 -3.34 0.18 2.83
C VAL A 20 -2.38 0.69 3.89
N PHE A 21 -2.44 1.99 4.20
CA PHE A 21 -1.56 2.64 5.15
C PHE A 21 -2.35 3.13 6.36
N MET A 22 -2.04 2.58 7.53
CA MET A 22 -2.74 2.89 8.78
C MET A 22 -1.83 3.69 9.70
N TYR A 23 -2.36 4.78 10.26
CA TYR A 23 -1.70 5.53 11.32
C TYR A 23 -2.07 4.92 12.67
N LEU A 24 -1.06 4.55 13.45
CA LEU A 24 -1.21 3.86 14.73
C LEU A 24 -1.24 4.83 15.92
N ASN A 25 -1.00 6.13 15.68
CA ASN A 25 -1.11 7.16 16.70
C ASN A 25 -1.34 8.55 16.08
N ASN A 26 -1.68 9.53 16.93
CA ASN A 26 -1.71 10.94 16.56
C ASN A 26 -0.29 11.53 16.54
N VAL A 27 -0.01 12.41 15.57
CA VAL A 27 1.24 13.18 15.49
C VAL A 27 0.97 14.65 15.79
N THR A 28 1.79 15.24 16.67
CA THR A 28 1.60 16.62 17.16
C THR A 28 1.80 17.63 16.04
N ALA A 29 2.91 17.58 15.31
CA ALA A 29 3.18 18.44 14.16
C ALA A 29 3.97 17.73 13.05
N GLY A 30 3.61 18.01 11.80
CA GLY A 30 4.17 17.36 10.62
C GLY A 30 3.76 15.90 10.48
N GLY A 31 4.63 15.11 9.83
CA GLY A 31 4.47 13.67 9.69
C GLY A 31 3.42 13.24 8.66
N GLU A 32 2.90 14.15 7.83
CA GLU A 32 1.92 13.82 6.80
C GLU A 32 2.43 12.73 5.85
N THR A 33 1.51 12.04 5.19
CA THR A 33 1.81 11.28 3.97
C THR A 33 1.46 12.17 2.78
N GLY A 34 2.48 12.65 2.08
CA GLY A 34 2.35 13.54 0.93
C GLY A 34 2.21 12.78 -0.38
N PHE A 35 1.41 13.32 -1.31
CA PHE A 35 1.13 12.81 -2.65
C PHE A 35 1.37 13.95 -3.66
N PRO A 36 2.64 14.20 -4.03
CA PRO A 36 3.02 15.35 -4.85
C PRO A 36 2.34 15.40 -6.23
N ARG A 37 2.01 14.24 -6.79
CA ARG A 37 1.42 14.12 -8.14
C ARG A 37 -0.09 13.96 -8.15
N ALA A 38 -0.75 13.83 -6.99
CA ALA A 38 -2.19 13.64 -6.91
C ALA A 38 -3.01 14.81 -7.49
N ALA A 39 -2.39 15.99 -7.66
CA ALA A 39 -2.99 17.14 -8.34
C ALA A 39 -2.72 17.19 -9.85
N GLY A 40 -2.21 16.11 -10.46
CA GLY A 40 -1.96 16.01 -11.91
C GLY A 40 -0.60 16.56 -12.38
N SER A 41 0.29 16.94 -11.46
CA SER A 41 1.62 17.43 -11.82
C SER A 41 2.50 16.32 -12.41
N ARG A 42 3.03 16.55 -13.62
CA ARG A 42 4.02 15.67 -14.25
C ARG A 42 5.47 16.09 -13.99
N ALA A 43 5.69 17.24 -13.36
CA ALA A 43 7.04 17.77 -13.13
C ALA A 43 7.92 16.77 -12.34
N PRO A 44 9.22 16.68 -12.63
CA PRO A 44 10.15 15.88 -11.83
C PRO A 44 10.16 16.35 -10.36
N PRO A 45 10.50 15.48 -9.40
CA PRO A 45 10.49 15.85 -8.00
C PRO A 45 11.43 17.03 -7.76
N SER A 46 10.86 18.19 -7.42
CA SER A 46 11.61 19.36 -6.97
C SER A 46 11.82 19.29 -5.45
N LYS A 47 12.63 20.18 -4.87
CA LYS A 47 12.74 20.31 -3.41
C LYS A 47 11.37 20.46 -2.72
N ALA A 48 10.41 21.11 -3.39
CA ALA A 48 9.02 21.24 -2.91
C ALA A 48 8.26 19.91 -2.81
N VAL A 49 8.72 18.85 -3.50
CA VAL A 49 8.22 17.49 -3.26
C VAL A 49 8.68 16.99 -1.90
N LEU A 50 9.93 17.24 -1.50
CA LEU A 50 10.47 16.79 -0.21
C LEU A 50 9.83 17.53 0.97
N ASP A 51 9.51 18.81 0.81
CA ASP A 51 8.91 19.64 1.88
C ASP A 51 7.39 19.42 2.04
N CYS A 52 6.79 18.47 1.32
CA CYS A 52 5.35 18.16 1.36
C CYS A 52 4.38 19.32 1.04
N THR A 53 4.87 20.38 0.41
CA THR A 53 4.07 21.54 0.01
C THR A 53 3.37 21.34 -1.33
N ALA A 54 3.74 20.29 -2.09
CA ALA A 54 3.17 19.98 -3.39
C ALA A 54 2.07 18.91 -3.31
N GLY A 55 1.01 19.08 -4.10
CA GLY A 55 -0.03 18.06 -4.28
C GLY A 55 -1.00 17.94 -3.11
N LYS A 56 -1.26 16.72 -2.64
CA LYS A 56 -2.15 16.43 -1.49
C LYS A 56 -1.35 15.86 -0.33
N ALA A 57 -1.78 16.10 0.90
CA ALA A 57 -1.15 15.52 2.08
C ALA A 57 -2.20 15.02 3.06
N VAL A 58 -1.93 13.90 3.72
CA VAL A 58 -2.81 13.33 4.74
C VAL A 58 -2.12 13.38 6.09
N ARG A 59 -2.73 14.12 7.03
CA ARG A 59 -2.23 14.19 8.42
C ARG A 59 -2.40 12.87 9.17
N PRO A 60 -1.40 12.43 9.95
CA PRO A 60 -1.52 11.26 10.82
C PRO A 60 -2.56 11.50 11.90
N ARG A 61 -3.50 10.58 12.01
CA ARG A 61 -4.44 10.50 13.12
C ARG A 61 -4.62 9.03 13.45
N GLU A 62 -4.58 8.69 14.72
CA GLU A 62 -4.77 7.32 15.19
C GLU A 62 -6.03 6.71 14.56
N ASN A 63 -5.93 5.44 14.14
CA ASN A 63 -6.98 4.67 13.48
C ASN A 63 -7.40 5.18 12.08
N LYS A 64 -6.77 6.24 11.56
CA LYS A 64 -7.03 6.69 10.20
C LYS A 64 -6.28 5.81 9.20
N VAL A 65 -6.99 5.37 8.17
CA VAL A 65 -6.45 4.57 7.07
C VAL A 65 -6.46 5.37 5.77
N VAL A 66 -5.39 5.25 4.99
CA VAL A 66 -5.26 5.78 3.64
C VAL A 66 -5.06 4.61 2.69
N ILE A 67 -5.90 4.53 1.67
CA ILE A 67 -5.77 3.51 0.63
C ILE A 67 -5.46 4.21 -0.68
N PHE A 68 -4.45 3.73 -1.39
CA PHE A 68 -4.12 4.22 -2.73
C PHE A 68 -3.64 3.07 -3.62
N TYR A 69 -4.03 3.12 -4.90
CA TYR A 69 -3.63 2.16 -5.91
C TYR A 69 -2.28 2.57 -6.49
N SER A 70 -1.34 1.63 -6.60
CA SER A 70 -0.06 1.88 -7.26
C SER A 70 -0.12 1.61 -8.76
N MET A 71 -1.25 1.08 -9.24
CA MET A 71 -1.44 0.66 -10.62
C MET A 71 -2.81 1.08 -11.15
N MET A 72 -2.84 1.42 -12.43
CA MET A 72 -4.05 1.60 -13.22
C MET A 72 -4.67 0.25 -13.58
N PRO A 73 -5.97 0.19 -13.95
CA PRO A 73 -6.59 -1.03 -14.45
C PRO A 73 -5.90 -1.65 -15.67
N SER A 74 -5.13 -0.85 -16.42
CA SER A 74 -4.31 -1.30 -17.56
C SER A 74 -3.07 -2.12 -17.14
N GLY A 75 -2.71 -2.13 -15.86
CA GLY A 75 -1.47 -2.74 -15.36
C GLY A 75 -0.26 -1.80 -15.36
N GLU A 76 -0.43 -0.55 -15.81
CA GLU A 76 0.60 0.48 -15.74
C GLU A 76 0.70 1.10 -14.34
N LEU A 77 1.87 1.65 -13.98
CA LEU A 77 2.04 2.34 -12.70
C LEU A 77 1.19 3.62 -12.66
N ASP A 78 0.48 3.84 -11.56
CA ASP A 78 -0.22 5.09 -11.31
C ASP A 78 0.75 6.12 -10.71
N TYR A 79 1.22 7.07 -11.51
CA TYR A 79 2.11 8.13 -11.03
C TYR A 79 1.45 9.05 -10.00
N ALA A 80 0.12 9.16 -9.96
CA ALA A 80 -0.57 9.94 -8.93
C ALA A 80 -0.42 9.31 -7.53
N SER A 81 -0.09 8.02 -7.46
CA SER A 81 0.16 7.27 -6.24
C SER A 81 1.56 7.50 -5.64
N GLN A 82 2.42 8.25 -6.33
CA GLN A 82 3.72 8.62 -5.79
C GLN A 82 3.50 9.33 -4.46
N HIS A 83 4.12 8.81 -3.41
CA HIS A 83 3.95 9.29 -2.06
C HIS A 83 5.29 9.38 -1.32
N ILE A 84 5.30 10.18 -0.26
CA ILE A 84 6.42 10.39 0.63
C ILE A 84 5.94 10.50 2.08
N GLY A 85 6.84 10.25 3.03
CA GLY A 85 6.64 10.62 4.42
C GLY A 85 7.25 12.00 4.68
N CYS A 86 6.43 12.95 5.11
CA CYS A 86 6.88 14.28 5.51
C CYS A 86 7.61 14.22 6.85
N ASP A 87 8.48 15.18 7.10
CA ASP A 87 9.20 15.29 8.37
C ASP A 87 8.23 15.42 9.56
N VAL A 88 8.53 14.68 10.63
CA VAL A 88 7.84 14.83 11.91
C VAL A 88 8.51 15.99 12.65
N MET A 89 7.78 17.09 12.80
CA MET A 89 8.29 18.29 13.49
C MET A 89 8.18 18.14 15.01
N GLU A 90 7.12 17.48 15.49
CA GLU A 90 6.89 17.25 16.92
C GLU A 90 6.12 15.94 17.16
N GLY A 91 6.59 15.17 18.15
CA GLY A 91 6.04 13.86 18.52
C GLY A 91 6.71 12.70 17.78
N THR A 92 5.99 11.57 17.67
CA THR A 92 6.47 10.35 17.01
C THR A 92 5.38 9.83 16.08
N LYS A 93 5.74 9.35 14.88
CA LYS A 93 4.81 8.73 13.93
C LYS A 93 4.96 7.21 13.93
N TRP A 94 3.91 6.51 14.34
CA TRP A 94 3.76 5.06 14.18
C TRP A 94 2.76 4.77 13.07
N ALA A 95 3.12 3.87 12.17
CA ALA A 95 2.26 3.47 11.07
C ALA A 95 2.47 2.00 10.69
N ALA A 96 1.45 1.40 10.11
CA ALA A 96 1.51 0.06 9.51
C ALA A 96 1.14 0.15 8.02
N ASN A 97 1.89 -0.57 7.19
CA ASN A 97 1.61 -0.69 5.77
C ASN A 97 1.25 -2.14 5.43
N PHE A 98 0.14 -2.32 4.73
CA PHE A 98 -0.28 -3.59 4.15
C PHE A 98 -0.38 -3.45 2.63
N TRP A 99 0.28 -4.37 1.91
CA TRP A 99 0.32 -4.33 0.44
C TRP A 99 -0.58 -5.39 -0.15
N LEU A 100 -1.50 -4.96 -1.02
CA LEU A 100 -2.28 -5.82 -1.87
C LEU A 100 -1.50 -6.04 -3.17
N TRP A 101 -1.34 -7.30 -3.58
CA TRP A 101 -0.61 -7.68 -4.78
C TRP A 101 -1.56 -8.02 -5.91
N SER A 102 -1.16 -7.74 -7.15
CA SER A 102 -1.95 -8.03 -8.36
C SER A 102 -2.10 -9.52 -8.66
N GLN A 103 -1.18 -10.35 -8.17
CA GLN A 103 -1.19 -11.80 -8.29
C GLN A 103 -0.63 -12.46 -7.03
N ASP A 104 -1.10 -13.68 -6.78
CA ASP A 104 -0.55 -14.54 -5.75
C ASP A 104 0.83 -15.06 -6.16
N SER A 105 1.87 -14.46 -5.59
CA SER A 105 3.24 -14.98 -5.73
C SER A 105 3.55 -15.97 -4.60
N PRO A 106 4.30 -17.06 -4.86
CA PRO A 106 4.83 -17.93 -3.81
C PRO A 106 5.57 -17.18 -2.70
N MET A 107 6.18 -16.03 -3.03
CA MET A 107 6.88 -15.16 -2.07
C MET A 107 5.93 -14.38 -1.13
N ASN A 108 4.65 -14.25 -1.50
CA ASN A 108 3.63 -13.45 -0.78
C ASN A 108 2.51 -14.34 -0.18
N ARG A 109 2.66 -15.67 -0.22
CA ARG A 109 1.61 -16.64 0.15
C ARG A 109 1.22 -16.67 1.63
N GLY A 110 2.00 -16.07 2.53
CA GLY A 110 1.73 -16.15 3.98
C GLY A 110 0.32 -15.70 4.37
N GLY A 111 -0.26 -14.71 3.67
CA GLY A 111 -1.64 -14.27 3.91
C GLY A 111 -2.71 -15.14 3.25
N ALA A 112 -2.45 -15.63 2.02
CA ALA A 112 -3.38 -16.48 1.28
C ALA A 112 -3.51 -17.88 1.89
N ASP A 113 -2.41 -18.42 2.43
CA ASP A 113 -2.40 -19.71 3.11
C ASP A 113 -3.14 -19.63 4.47
N ALA A 114 -3.09 -18.48 5.15
CA ALA A 114 -3.85 -18.26 6.38
C ALA A 114 -5.37 -18.18 6.14
N ILE A 115 -5.81 -17.51 5.07
CA ILE A 115 -7.23 -17.45 4.69
C ILE A 115 -7.75 -18.84 4.32
N ARG A 116 -7.01 -19.59 3.50
CA ARG A 116 -7.40 -20.97 3.17
C ARG A 116 -7.45 -21.89 4.37
N TYR A 117 -6.56 -21.70 5.34
CA TYR A 117 -6.60 -22.46 6.60
C TYR A 117 -7.85 -22.12 7.42
N GLN A 118 -8.23 -20.85 7.48
CA GLN A 118 -9.45 -20.41 8.16
C GLN A 118 -10.72 -20.92 7.45
N GLU A 119 -10.78 -20.83 6.12
CA GLU A 119 -11.87 -21.39 5.32
C GLU A 119 -11.96 -22.91 5.47
N ALA A 120 -10.81 -23.61 5.54
CA ALA A 120 -10.77 -25.04 5.80
C ALA A 120 -11.24 -25.39 7.22
N LEU A 121 -10.86 -24.62 8.23
CA LEU A 121 -11.34 -24.78 9.61
C LEU A 121 -12.84 -24.52 9.73
N GLU A 122 -13.35 -23.47 9.09
CA GLU A 122 -14.79 -23.16 9.06
C GLU A 122 -15.57 -24.25 8.33
N ALA A 123 -15.03 -24.78 7.22
CA ALA A 123 -15.61 -25.92 6.53
C ALA A 123 -15.60 -27.20 7.39
N GLU A 124 -14.52 -27.45 8.14
CA GLU A 124 -14.41 -28.60 9.04
C GLU A 124 -15.41 -28.50 10.21
N LEU A 125 -15.55 -27.32 10.82
CA LEU A 125 -16.55 -27.00 11.86
C LEU A 125 -17.99 -27.18 11.36
N LEU A 126 -18.27 -26.85 10.10
CA LEU A 126 -19.60 -27.04 9.49
C LEU A 126 -19.91 -28.51 9.16
N THR A 127 -18.89 -29.35 8.95
CA THR A 127 -19.06 -30.78 8.60
C THR A 127 -19.09 -31.72 9.80
N ASN A 128 -18.68 -31.27 10.99
CA ASN A 128 -18.76 -32.05 12.23
C ASN A 128 -19.37 -31.25 13.39
N PRO A 129 -20.69 -31.06 13.41
CA PRO A 129 -21.40 -30.28 14.44
C PRO A 129 -21.52 -31.00 15.81
N SER A 130 -20.68 -32.01 16.07
CA SER A 130 -20.80 -32.91 17.21
C SER A 130 -19.88 -32.57 18.40
N CYS A 131 -19.38 -31.33 18.49
CA CYS A 131 -18.82 -30.79 19.74
C CYS A 131 -19.85 -29.89 20.43
#